data_AF-A0A929XBH6-F1
#
_entry.id   AF-A0A929XBH6-F1
#
_cell.length_a   1.000
_cell.length_b   1.000
_cell.length_c   1.000
_cell.angle_alpha   90.00
_cell.angle_beta   90.00
_cell.angle_gamma   90.00
#
_symmetry.space_group_name_H-M   'P 1'
#
loop_
_entity.id
_entity.type
_entity.pdbx_description
1 polymer ?
#
loop_
_entity_poly.entity_id
_entity_poly.type
_entity_poly.pdbx_seq_one_letter_code
_entity_poly.pdbx_strand_id
1 'polypeptide(L)' 'NAEGLCKNGNPNVLTIDLPTSELANGNIAHTALVDIELYKHKAGEDIKLTAFMPPKGAK' A
#
# COMPACT_ATOMS: atom_id res chain seq x y z
N ASN A 1 -14.50 6.61 6.88
CA ASN A 1 -13.54 5.80 7.65
C ASN A 1 -12.50 5.31 6.66
N ALA A 2 -11.21 5.63 6.85
CA ALA A 2 -10.11 5.28 5.93
C ALA A 2 -9.38 3.98 6.37
N GLU A 3 -10.05 3.13 7.15
CA GLU A 3 -9.55 1.81 7.54
C GLU A 3 -9.12 0.99 6.32
N GLY A 4 -7.87 0.52 6.32
CA GLY A 4 -7.28 -0.26 5.23
C GLY A 4 -6.60 0.54 4.12
N LEU A 5 -6.79 1.86 4.02
CA LEU A 5 -6.13 2.67 2.99
C LEU A 5 -4.67 2.97 3.35
N CYS A 6 -3.76 2.63 2.44
CA CYS A 6 -2.36 3.02 2.57
C CYS A 6 -2.19 4.52 2.34
N LYS A 7 -1.79 5.24 3.38
CA LYS A 7 -1.58 6.71 3.34
C LYS A 7 -0.21 7.13 2.79
N ASN A 8 0.72 6.18 2.70
CA ASN A 8 2.12 6.41 2.29
C ASN A 8 2.40 5.99 0.84
N GLY A 9 1.45 5.33 0.17
CA GLY A 9 1.61 4.90 -1.22
C GLY A 9 2.57 3.71 -1.41
N ASN A 10 2.50 2.68 -0.55
CA ASN A 10 3.28 1.45 -0.77
C ASN A 10 2.65 0.65 -1.94
N PRO A 11 3.36 0.44 -3.07
CA PRO A 11 2.82 -0.28 -4.22
C PRO A 11 2.54 -1.76 -3.92
N ASN A 12 3.26 -2.38 -2.97
CA ASN A 12 3.09 -3.80 -2.65
C ASN A 12 1.74 -4.10 -1.96
N VAL A 13 0.98 -3.07 -1.58
CA VAL A 13 -0.42 -3.23 -1.14
C VAL A 13 -1.31 -3.73 -2.29
N LEU A 14 -0.89 -3.50 -3.55
CA LEU A 14 -1.63 -3.87 -4.76
C LEU A 14 -1.04 -5.10 -5.46
N THR A 15 0.09 -5.61 -5.01
CA THR A 15 0.77 -6.76 -5.63
C THR A 15 0.30 -8.06 -5.00
N ILE A 16 0.19 -9.11 -5.83
CA ILE A 16 -0.09 -10.47 -5.36
C ILE A 16 1.21 -11.20 -4.99
N ASP A 17 1.17 -11.96 -3.92
CA ASP A 17 2.28 -12.80 -3.48
C ASP A 17 2.08 -14.23 -3.97
N LEU A 18 2.69 -14.55 -5.12
CA LEU A 18 2.69 -15.88 -5.72
C LEU A 18 4.11 -16.26 -6.15
N PRO A 19 4.47 -17.56 -6.10
CA PRO A 19 5.74 -18.03 -6.62
C PRO A 19 5.80 -17.88 -8.15
N THR A 20 7.00 -17.62 -8.68
CA THR A 20 7.20 -17.59 -10.14
C THR A 20 6.85 -18.92 -10.84
N SER A 21 7.10 -20.07 -10.22
CA SER A 21 6.78 -21.42 -10.72
C SER A 21 6.94 -22.47 -9.62
N GLU A 22 6.57 -23.73 -9.88
CA GLU A 22 6.85 -24.86 -8.98
C GLU A 22 8.37 -25.14 -8.85
N LEU A 23 9.15 -24.85 -9.89
CA LEU A 23 10.61 -25.04 -9.89
C LEU A 23 11.32 -23.89 -9.15
N ALA A 24 10.93 -22.65 -9.43
CA ALA A 24 11.54 -21.45 -8.89
C ALA A 24 10.52 -20.66 -8.07
N ASN A 25 10.80 -20.46 -6.79
CA ASN A 25 9.95 -19.72 -5.84
C ASN A 25 10.39 -18.24 -5.75
N GLY A 26 10.50 -17.57 -6.89
CA GLY A 26 10.81 -16.15 -6.99
C GLY A 26 9.58 -15.26 -6.76
N ASN A 27 9.82 -13.96 -6.57
CA ASN A 27 8.75 -12.96 -6.45
C ASN A 27 8.18 -12.58 -7.84
N ILE A 28 6.90 -12.21 -7.87
CA ILE A 28 6.22 -11.70 -9.07
C ILE A 28 5.65 -10.28 -8.89
N ALA A 29 6.27 -9.45 -8.04
CA ALA A 29 5.71 -8.14 -7.66
C ALA A 29 5.43 -7.19 -8.84
N HIS A 30 6.07 -7.41 -9.99
CA HIS A 30 5.85 -6.62 -11.22
C HIS A 30 4.63 -7.07 -12.04
N THR A 31 3.93 -8.13 -11.63
CA THR A 31 2.74 -8.65 -12.30
C THR A 31 1.50 -8.27 -11.48
N ALA A 32 0.84 -7.19 -11.87
CA ALA A 32 -0.42 -6.74 -11.26
C ALA A 32 -1.31 -6.05 -12.31
N LEU A 33 -2.62 -6.17 -12.12
CA LEU A 33 -3.62 -5.38 -12.84
C LEU A 33 -4.31 -4.47 -11.82
N VAL A 34 -4.41 -3.18 -12.15
CA VAL A 34 -4.98 -2.16 -11.26
C VAL A 34 -5.93 -1.27 -12.05
N ASP A 35 -6.85 -0.64 -11.33
CA ASP A 35 -7.68 0.44 -11.84
C ASP A 35 -7.40 1.71 -11.03
N ILE A 36 -7.58 2.88 -11.66
CA ILE A 36 -7.29 4.17 -11.04
C ILE A 36 -8.48 5.12 -11.19
N GLU A 37 -8.78 5.86 -10.13
CA GLU A 37 -9.76 6.93 -10.18
C GLU A 37 -9.23 8.21 -9.53
N LEU A 38 -9.85 9.34 -9.89
CA LEU A 38 -9.59 10.58 -9.19
C LEU A 38 -10.05 10.45 -7.74
N TYR A 39 -9.18 10.79 -6.79
CA TYR A 39 -9.51 10.81 -5.37
C TYR A 39 -10.54 11.92 -5.08
N LYS A 40 -11.78 11.53 -4.71
CA LYS A 40 -12.92 12.45 -4.54
C LYS A 40 -13.13 12.96 -3.11
N HIS A 41 -12.44 12.38 -2.14
CA HIS A 41 -12.52 12.83 -0.75
C HIS A 41 -11.97 14.25 -0.61
N LYS A 42 -12.56 15.04 0.28
CA LYS A 42 -12.20 16.45 0.43
C LYS A 42 -10.73 16.58 0.80
N ALA A 43 -10.01 17.49 0.14
CA ALA A 43 -8.70 17.92 0.60
C ALA A 43 -8.83 18.41 2.05
N GLY A 44 -8.20 17.71 2.99
CA GLY A 44 -8.33 17.99 4.44
C GLY A 44 -9.26 17.06 5.22
N GLU A 45 -9.95 16.10 4.60
CA GLU A 45 -10.40 14.91 5.34
C GLU A 45 -9.15 14.17 5.87
N ASP A 46 -9.20 13.78 7.14
CA ASP A 46 -8.07 13.63 8.07
C ASP A 46 -7.11 12.44 7.78
N ILE A 47 -6.70 12.25 6.53
CA ILE A 47 -5.70 11.24 6.13
C ILE A 47 -4.30 11.82 6.37
N LYS A 48 -3.94 11.92 7.65
CA LYS A 48 -2.61 12.34 8.07
C LYS A 48 -1.59 11.24 7.78
N LEU A 49 -0.49 11.61 7.11
CA LEU A 49 0.66 10.74 6.90
C LEU A 49 1.38 10.49 8.23
N THR A 50 1.44 9.23 8.65
CA THR A 50 2.02 8.83 9.94
C THR A 50 3.27 7.95 9.82
N ALA A 51 3.66 7.56 8.61
CA ALA A 51 4.77 6.62 8.39
C ALA A 51 6.13 7.14 8.89
N PHE A 52 6.30 8.46 8.93
CA PHE A 52 7.52 9.12 9.38
C PHE A 52 7.41 9.70 10.79
N MET A 53 6.26 9.50 11.44
CA MET A 53 6.10 9.88 12.84
C MET A 53 6.69 8.78 13.73
N PRO A 54 7.40 9.14 14.80
CA PRO A 54 7.90 8.15 15.74
C PRO A 54 6.72 7.32 16.29
N PRO A 55 6.90 6.00 16.45
CA PRO A 55 5.90 5.20 17.12
C PRO A 55 5.75 5.67 18.56
N LYS A 56 4.57 5.43 19.13
CA LYS A 56 4.29 5.79 20.52
C LYS A 56 5.33 5.12 21.44
N GLY A 57 6.13 5.93 22.14
CA GLY A 57 7.17 5.46 23.07
C GLY A 57 8.57 5.30 22.49
N ALA A 58 8.82 5.74 21.25
CA ALA A 58 10.19 5.91 20.77
C ALA A 58 10.94 6.93 21.66
N LYS A 59 12.20 6.62 21.97
CA LYS A 59 13.11 7.51 22.71
C LYS A 59 13.68 8.58 21.80
#